data_AF-A0A7D5P8Z9-F1
#
_entry.id   AF-A0A7D5P8Z9-F1
#
_cell.length_a   1.000
_cell.length_b   1.000
_cell.length_c   1.000
_cell.angle_alpha   90.00
_cell.angle_beta   90.00
_cell.angle_gamma   90.00
#
_symmetry.space_group_name_H-M   'P 1'
#
loop_
_entity.id
_entity.type
_entity.pdbx_description
1 polymer ?
#
loop_
_entity_poly.entity_id
_entity_poly.type
_entity_poly.pdbx_seq_one_letter_code
_entity_poly.pdbx_strand_id
1 'polypeptide(L)' 'MPQGQDYEHENDPTSPSKYECLQCGTIVEADSHPGACECGGEFQNRAKSLE' A
#
# COMPACT_ATOMS: atom_id res chain seq x y z
N MET A 1 -21.66 -12.10 -23.66
CA MET A 1 -21.49 -11.54 -22.30
C MET A 1 -20.49 -10.41 -22.42
N PRO A 2 -20.88 -9.12 -22.26
CA PRO A 2 -19.91 -8.03 -22.24
C PRO A 2 -19.12 -8.14 -20.94
N GLN A 3 -17.79 -8.16 -21.05
CA GLN A 3 -16.91 -8.12 -19.89
C GLN A 3 -16.89 -6.69 -19.37
N GLY A 4 -17.92 -6.35 -18.57
CA GLY A 4 -17.93 -5.15 -17.74
C GLY A 4 -16.93 -5.34 -16.60
N GLN A 5 -15.65 -5.24 -16.94
CA GLN A 5 -14.63 -5.10 -15.93
C GLN A 5 -14.64 -3.62 -15.53
N ASP A 6 -15.51 -3.33 -14.57
CA ASP A 6 -15.55 -2.07 -13.84
C ASP A 6 -14.30 -2.02 -12.95
N TYR A 7 -13.16 -1.69 -13.56
CA TYR A 7 -11.91 -1.43 -12.85
C TYR A 7 -11.92 -0.01 -12.31
N GLU A 8 -12.93 0.37 -11.54
CA GLU A 8 -13.07 1.76 -11.09
C GLU A 8 -13.29 1.84 -9.59
N HIS A 9 -12.44 1.19 -8.77
CA HIS A 9 -12.34 1.60 -7.36
C HIS A 9 -11.13 1.10 -6.56
N GLU A 10 -9.88 1.27 -6.99
CA GLU A 10 -8.75 0.89 -6.09
C GLU A 10 -7.68 1.97 -5.87
N ASN A 11 -7.88 3.20 -6.37
CA ASN A 11 -6.97 4.32 -6.11
C ASN A 11 -7.71 5.56 -5.59
N ASP A 12 -8.67 5.35 -4.68
CA ASP A 12 -9.21 6.49 -3.94
C ASP A 12 -8.08 7.04 -3.03
N PRO A 13 -7.67 8.31 -3.18
CA PRO A 13 -6.58 8.89 -2.40
C PRO A 13 -6.91 9.03 -0.91
N THR A 14 -8.17 8.80 -0.52
CA THR A 14 -8.61 8.74 0.89
C THR A 14 -8.68 7.32 1.42
N SER A 15 -8.39 6.32 0.60
CA SER A 15 -8.33 4.93 1.03
C SER A 15 -6.96 4.64 1.66
N PRO A 16 -6.90 4.06 2.87
CA PRO A 16 -5.64 3.81 3.54
C PRO A 16 -4.77 2.87 2.70
N SER A 17 -3.53 3.29 2.51
CA SER A 17 -2.54 2.50 1.81
C SER A 17 -1.91 1.45 2.73
N LYS A 18 -1.62 0.27 2.17
CA LYS A 18 -0.84 -0.76 2.85
C LYS A 18 0.64 -0.48 2.66
N TYR A 19 1.39 -0.49 3.75
CA TYR A 19 2.83 -0.34 3.77
C TYR A 19 3.48 -1.61 4.32
N GLU A 20 4.55 -2.06 3.67
CA GLU A 20 5.33 -3.23 4.09
C GLU A 20 6.77 -2.85 4.41
N CYS A 21 7.28 -3.30 5.55
CA CYS A 21 8.69 -3.20 5.87
C CYS A 21 9.46 -4.29 5.12
N LEU A 22 10.39 -3.90 4.26
CA LEU A 22 11.21 -4.83 3.48
C LEU A 22 12.29 -5.55 4.29
N GLN A 23 12.51 -5.16 5.55
CA GLN A 23 13.48 -5.81 6.44
C GLN A 23 12.88 -6.93 7.29
N CYS A 24 11.71 -6.71 7.89
CA CYS A 24 11.10 -7.68 8.81
C CYS A 24 9.74 -8.23 8.33
N GLY A 25 9.17 -7.69 7.25
CA GLY A 25 7.87 -8.11 6.72
C GLY A 25 6.66 -7.57 7.49
N THR A 26 6.84 -6.58 8.38
CA THR A 26 5.71 -5.94 9.07
C THR A 26 4.83 -5.19 8.07
N ILE A 27 3.52 -5.36 8.17
CA ILE A 27 2.54 -4.68 7.30
C ILE A 27 1.65 -3.78 8.16
N VAL A 28 1.51 -2.51 7.74
CA VAL A 28 0.65 -1.52 8.40
C VAL A 28 -0.25 -0.82 7.38
N GLU A 29 -1.44 -0.41 7.81
CA GLU A 29 -2.36 0.41 7.02
C GLU A 29 -2.30 1.85 7.50
N ALA A 30 -1.99 2.77 6.59
CA ALA A 30 -1.89 4.19 6.89
C ALA A 30 -2.35 5.03 5.69
N ASP A 31 -3.01 6.14 5.97
CA ASP A 31 -3.42 7.11 4.95
C ASP A 31 -2.20 7.86 4.35
N SER A 32 -1.13 7.98 5.14
CA SER A 32 0.12 8.63 4.76
C SER A 32 1.33 7.78 5.20
N HIS A 33 2.50 8.08 4.65
CA HIS A 33 3.71 7.28 4.88
C HIS A 33 4.03 7.14 6.40
N PRO A 34 4.01 5.92 6.97
CA PRO A 34 4.10 5.69 8.42
C PRO A 34 5.49 5.94 9.02
N GLY A 35 6.49 6.21 8.17
CA GLY A 35 7.86 6.49 8.59
C GLY A 35 8.71 5.22 8.66
N ALA A 36 9.51 5.09 9.72
CA ALA A 36 10.38 3.93 9.94
C ALA A 36 9.67 2.86 10.77
N CYS A 37 9.90 1.60 10.42
CA CYS A 37 9.48 0.43 11.17
C CYS A 37 10.30 0.29 12.45
N GLU A 38 9.70 -0.31 13.49
CA GLU A 38 10.34 -0.52 14.79
C GLU A 38 11.60 -1.40 14.73
N CYS A 39 11.76 -2.21 13.68
CA CYS A 39 12.97 -2.99 13.43
C CYS A 39 14.14 -2.15 12.89
N GLY A 40 13.92 -0.86 12.60
CA GLY A 40 14.87 0.05 11.96
C GLY A 40 14.77 0.10 10.44
N GLY A 41 13.85 -0.65 9.82
CA GLY A 41 13.64 -0.67 8.38
C GLY A 41 12.66 0.37 7.87
N GLU A 42 12.65 0.60 6.57
CA GLU A 42 11.72 1.54 5.92
C GLU A 42 10.45 0.82 5.44
N PHE A 43 9.32 1.50 5.57
CA PHE A 43 8.04 1.03 5.05
C PHE A 43 7.89 1.42 3.57
N GLN A 44 7.52 0.48 2.72
CA GLN A 44 7.27 0.70 1.29
C GLN A 44 5.77 0.54 1.01
N ASN A 45 5.20 1.48 0.27
CA ASN A 45 3.78 1.45 -0.10
C ASN A 45 3.54 0.29 -1.09
N ARG A 46 2.65 -0.65 -0.73
CA ARG A 46 2.26 -1.80 -1.57
C ARG A 46 1.18 -1.46 -2.60
N ALA A 47 0.45 -0.36 -2.41
CA ALA A 47 -0.56 0.09 -3.37
C ALA A 47 0.07 0.79 -4.60
N LYS A 48 1.29 1.32 -4.46
CA LYS A 48 2.12 1.78 -5.57
C LYS A 48 2.95 0.62 -6.10
N SER A 49 2.51 0.05 -7.21
CA SER A 49 3.32 -0.87 -8.01
C SER A 49 4.66 -0.22 -8.36
N LEU A 50 5.77 -0.93 -8.14
CA LEU A 50 7.08 -0.55 -8.67
C LEU A 50 7.07 -0.82 -10.17
N GLU A 51 6.81 0.22 -10.97
CA GLU A 51 6.97 0.21 -12.43
C GLU A 51 8.45 0.24 -12.85
#